data_AF-A0A2H0U2G5-F1
#
_entry.id   AF-A0A2H0U2G5-F1
#
_cell.length_a   1.000
_cell.length_b   1.000
_cell.length_c   1.000
_cell.angle_alpha   90.00
_cell.angle_beta   90.00
_cell.angle_gamma   90.00
#
_symmetry.space_group_name_H-M   'P 1'
#
loop_
_entity.id
_entity.type
_entity.pdbx_description
1 polymer ?
#
loop_
_entity_poly.entity_id
_entity_poly.type
_entity_poly.pdbx_seq_one_letter_code
_entity_poly.pdbx_strand_id
1 'polypeptide(L)'
;KITFTRGRPGKKNDNPFVEQKNDSIVRHWVGYKRYDRQEQVKLLNDLYELLRLYTNFFLPVMKLQEKTRIGSKIKKRYDTAKTPYQRILEAEDVSEGVKNKLTEQYKLLSLVNLKRQLDHLTRQLLLV
;
A
#
# COMPACT_ATOMS: atom_id res chain seq x y z
N LYS A 1 -5.81 24.42 11.67
CA LYS A 1 -7.28 24.20 11.50
C LYS A 1 -7.48 23.57 10.13
N ILE A 2 -7.89 22.31 10.03
CA ILE A 2 -8.11 21.62 8.74
C ILE A 2 -9.58 21.79 8.37
N THR A 3 -9.85 22.34 7.19
CA THR A 3 -11.21 22.57 6.69
C THR A 3 -11.63 21.39 5.83
N PHE A 4 -12.61 20.61 6.29
CA PHE A 4 -13.17 19.52 5.51
C PHE A 4 -14.20 20.04 4.51
N THR A 5 -13.94 19.85 3.22
CA THR A 5 -14.91 20.08 2.15
C THR A 5 -15.49 18.74 1.69
N ARG A 6 -16.81 18.67 1.44
CA ARG A 6 -17.44 17.45 0.94
C ARG A 6 -17.19 17.32 -0.56
N GLY A 7 -16.61 16.19 -0.99
CA GLY A 7 -16.53 15.82 -2.41
C GLY A 7 -17.93 15.56 -2.99
N ARG A 8 -18.11 15.83 -4.29
CA ARG A 8 -19.41 15.63 -4.96
C ARG A 8 -19.68 14.14 -5.19
N PRO A 9 -20.88 13.63 -4.85
CA PRO A 9 -21.27 12.25 -5.16
C PRO A 9 -21.12 11.94 -6.66
N GLY A 10 -20.48 10.81 -7.00
CA GLY A 10 -20.32 10.35 -8.39
C GLY A 10 -19.17 11.00 -9.18
N LYS A 11 -18.46 11.98 -8.61
CA LYS A 11 -17.34 12.65 -9.29
C LYS A 11 -15.99 12.01 -8.88
N LYS A 12 -15.63 10.90 -9.53
CA LYS A 12 -14.41 10.10 -9.26
C LYS A 12 -13.08 10.81 -9.56
N ASN A 13 -13.12 12.02 -10.13
CA ASN A 13 -11.92 12.76 -10.55
C ASN A 13 -11.31 13.62 -9.45
N ASP A 14 -11.95 13.74 -8.28
CA ASP A 14 -11.53 14.72 -7.26
C ASP A 14 -10.47 14.17 -6.29
N ASN A 15 -10.18 12.86 -6.26
CA ASN A 15 -9.19 12.23 -5.37
C ASN A 15 -8.29 11.14 -6.00
N PRO A 16 -7.87 11.22 -7.29
CA PRO A 16 -7.15 10.14 -7.95
C PRO A 16 -5.81 9.79 -7.28
N PHE A 17 -5.18 10.74 -6.59
CA PHE A 17 -3.95 10.53 -5.85
C PHE A 17 -4.18 9.85 -4.49
N VAL A 18 -5.29 10.14 -3.82
CA VAL A 18 -5.67 9.52 -2.53
C VAL A 18 -6.13 8.07 -2.77
N GLU A 19 -6.78 7.80 -3.90
CA GLU A 19 -7.37 6.49 -4.19
C GLU A 19 -6.42 5.51 -4.91
N GLN A 20 -5.23 5.97 -5.32
CA GLN A 20 -4.34 5.23 -6.23
C GLN A 20 -3.94 3.83 -5.73
N LYS A 21 -3.95 3.59 -4.41
CA LYS A 21 -3.67 2.30 -3.80
C LYS A 21 -4.82 1.73 -2.96
N ASN A 22 -5.98 2.38 -2.98
CA ASN A 22 -7.12 1.90 -2.22
C ASN A 22 -7.57 0.54 -2.75
N ASP A 23 -7.61 0.35 -4.06
CA ASP A 23 -8.01 -0.93 -4.64
C ASP A 23 -6.94 -2.02 -4.42
N SER A 24 -5.69 -1.74 -4.81
CA SER A 24 -4.62 -2.73 -4.86
C SER A 24 -4.12 -3.20 -3.48
N ILE A 25 -4.24 -2.38 -2.44
CA ILE A 25 -3.81 -2.70 -1.09
C ILE A 25 -4.99 -2.72 -0.13
N VAL A 26 -5.66 -1.60 0.09
CA VAL A 26 -6.67 -1.50 1.15
C VAL A 26 -7.83 -2.47 0.90
N ARG A 27 -8.54 -2.34 -0.23
CA ARG A 27 -9.70 -3.18 -0.59
C ARG A 27 -9.34 -4.63 -0.79
N HIS A 28 -8.12 -4.94 -1.24
CA HIS A 28 -7.66 -6.32 -1.31
C HIS A 28 -7.67 -7.01 0.06
N TRP A 29 -7.23 -6.30 1.12
CA TRP A 29 -7.10 -6.87 2.46
C TRP A 29 -8.36 -6.70 3.30
N VAL A 30 -9.03 -5.55 3.25
CA VAL A 30 -10.21 -5.26 4.10
C VAL A 30 -11.54 -5.45 3.36
N GLY A 31 -11.52 -5.63 2.05
CA GLY A 31 -12.75 -5.73 1.26
C GLY A 31 -13.60 -4.45 1.27
N TYR A 32 -14.91 -4.64 1.13
CA TYR A 32 -15.88 -3.57 0.87
C TYR A 32 -16.91 -3.37 1.99
N LYS A 33 -16.76 -4.08 3.12
CA LYS A 33 -17.68 -3.96 4.25
C LYS A 33 -17.60 -2.56 4.88
N ARG A 34 -18.71 -2.12 5.47
CA ARG A 34 -18.74 -0.95 6.34
C ARG A 34 -18.32 -1.37 7.74
N TYR A 35 -17.31 -0.68 8.27
CA TYR A 35 -16.83 -0.86 9.64
C TYR A 35 -17.34 0.30 10.49
N ASP A 36 -18.23 0.00 11.43
CA ASP A 36 -18.92 0.99 12.26
C ASP A 36 -18.76 0.73 13.78
N ARG A 37 -18.00 -0.31 14.15
CA ARG A 37 -17.68 -0.64 15.56
C ARG A 37 -16.24 -0.29 15.91
N GLN A 38 -16.02 0.13 17.16
CA GLN A 38 -14.69 0.47 17.67
C GLN A 38 -13.70 -0.71 17.63
N GLU A 39 -14.20 -1.93 17.85
CA GLU A 39 -13.39 -3.15 17.76
C GLU A 39 -12.85 -3.36 16.34
N GLN A 40 -13.64 -3.07 15.32
CA GLN A 40 -13.21 -3.14 13.92
C GLN A 40 -12.16 -2.08 13.60
N VAL A 41 -12.28 -0.87 14.17
CA VAL A 41 -11.26 0.19 14.05
C VAL A 41 -9.93 -0.28 14.66
N LYS A 42 -9.96 -0.92 15.83
CA LYS A 42 -8.75 -1.49 16.45
C LYS A 42 -8.11 -2.56 15.56
N LEU A 43 -8.90 -3.52 15.06
CA LEU A 43 -8.42 -4.57 14.15
C LEU A 43 -7.83 -4.00 12.85
N LEU A 44 -8.43 -2.94 12.30
CA LEU A 44 -7.90 -2.23 11.14
C LEU A 44 -6.53 -1.62 11.43
N ASN A 45 -6.37 -0.95 12.56
CA ASN A 45 -5.08 -0.36 12.95
C ASN A 45 -4.01 -1.44 13.10
N ASP A 46 -4.30 -2.52 13.83
CA ASP A 46 -3.39 -3.65 13.99
C ASP A 46 -3.01 -4.28 12.64
N LEU A 47 -3.98 -4.42 11.74
CA LEU A 47 -3.76 -4.92 10.38
C LEU A 47 -2.84 -3.98 9.59
N TYR A 48 -3.08 -2.67 9.61
CA TYR A 48 -2.29 -1.70 8.84
C TYR A 48 -0.85 -1.55 9.33
N GLU A 49 -0.61 -1.70 10.64
CA GLU A 49 0.74 -1.73 11.22
C GLU A 49 1.60 -2.84 10.61
N LEU A 50 1.01 -4.02 10.41
CA LEU A 50 1.69 -5.15 9.75
C LEU A 50 1.70 -5.01 8.23
N LEU A 51 0.61 -4.50 7.65
CA LEU A 51 0.45 -4.42 6.20
C LEU A 51 1.47 -3.48 5.57
N ARG A 52 1.82 -2.37 6.25
CA ARG A 52 2.88 -1.48 5.77
C ARG A 52 4.23 -2.19 5.67
N LEU A 53 4.54 -3.13 6.57
CA LEU A 53 5.79 -3.87 6.56
C LEU A 53 5.79 -4.89 5.42
N TYR A 54 4.71 -5.65 5.31
CA TYR A 54 4.52 -6.62 4.24
C TYR A 54 4.64 -5.99 2.85
N THR A 55 3.90 -4.90 2.62
CA THR A 55 3.81 -4.25 1.30
C THR A 55 5.07 -3.49 0.92
N ASN A 56 5.74 -2.81 1.87
CA ASN A 56 6.91 -2.01 1.55
C ASN A 56 8.20 -2.82 1.44
N PHE A 57 8.34 -3.89 2.23
CA PHE A 57 9.58 -4.67 2.23
C PHE A 57 9.55 -5.86 1.28
N PHE A 58 8.38 -6.47 1.03
CA PHE A 58 8.31 -7.76 0.34
C PHE A 58 7.50 -7.78 -0.96
N LEU A 59 6.61 -6.81 -1.19
CA LEU A 59 5.83 -6.78 -2.44
C LEU A 59 6.52 -5.92 -3.50
N PRO A 60 7.00 -6.51 -4.61
CA PRO A 60 7.60 -5.75 -5.68
C PRO A 60 6.53 -4.96 -6.43
N VAL A 61 6.88 -3.74 -6.82
CA VAL A 61 6.01 -2.87 -7.62
C VAL A 61 6.74 -2.42 -8.88
N MET A 62 5.98 -2.30 -9.96
CA MET A 62 6.44 -1.71 -11.22
C MET A 62 5.92 -0.27 -11.33
N LYS A 63 6.76 0.63 -11.81
CA LYS A 63 6.44 2.01 -12.14
C LYS A 63 6.30 2.15 -13.65
N LEU A 64 5.30 2.91 -14.06
CA LEU A 64 5.09 3.24 -15.47
C LEU A 64 6.20 4.20 -15.93
N GLN A 65 7.00 3.78 -16.90
CA GLN A 65 8.08 4.61 -17.47
C GLN A 65 7.60 5.40 -18.67
N GLU A 66 6.88 4.75 -19.59
CA GLU A 66 6.42 5.38 -20.82
C GLU A 66 4.99 4.94 -21.15
N LYS A 67 4.23 5.88 -21.72
CA LYS A 67 2.91 5.63 -22.27
C LYS A 67 2.82 6.25 -23.66
N THR A 68 2.81 5.41 -24.69
CA THR A 68 2.79 5.85 -26.09
C THR A 68 1.44 5.52 -26.70
N ARG A 69 0.82 6.49 -27.39
CA ARG A 69 -0.43 6.28 -28.13
C ARG A 69 -0.13 5.90 -29.57
N ILE A 70 -0.68 4.77 -30.01
CA ILE A 70 -0.53 4.25 -31.37
C ILE A 70 -1.96 4.11 -31.93
N GLY A 71 -2.42 5.14 -32.65
CA GLY A 71 -3.80 5.27 -33.10
C GLY A 71 -4.80 5.26 -31.94
N SER A 72 -5.67 4.25 -31.90
CA SER A 72 -6.64 4.02 -30.82
C SER A 72 -6.08 3.26 -29.62
N LYS A 73 -4.86 2.68 -29.72
CA LYS A 73 -4.26 1.87 -28.66
C LYS A 73 -3.27 2.67 -27.82
N ILE A 74 -3.13 2.28 -26.55
CA ILE A 74 -2.14 2.82 -25.63
C ILE A 74 -1.18 1.69 -25.26
N LYS A 75 0.10 1.84 -25.62
CA LYS A 75 1.18 0.95 -25.18
C LYS A 75 1.83 1.53 -23.93
N LYS A 76 1.99 0.70 -22.89
CA LYS A 76 2.64 1.08 -21.63
C LYS A 76 3.93 0.30 -21.49
N ARG A 77 5.03 0.97 -21.14
CA ARG A 77 6.29 0.33 -20.74
C ARG A 77 6.50 0.58 -19.25
N TYR A 78 6.78 -0.49 -18.52
CA TYR A 78 7.05 -0.46 -17.09
C TYR A 78 8.52 -0.77 -16.83
N ASP A 79 9.01 -0.35 -15.67
CA ASP A 79 10.34 -0.71 -15.19
C ASP A 79 10.40 -2.13 -14.64
N THR A 80 11.60 -2.54 -14.24
CA THR A 80 11.82 -3.78 -13.50
C THR A 80 11.16 -3.71 -12.13
N ALA A 81 10.45 -4.78 -11.76
CA ALA A 81 9.77 -4.85 -10.48
C ALA A 81 10.78 -4.82 -9.31
N LYS A 82 10.58 -3.88 -8.38
CA LYS A 82 11.38 -3.72 -7.16
C LYS A 82 10.48 -3.38 -5.98
N THR A 83 10.82 -3.85 -4.78
CA THR A 83 10.07 -3.46 -3.57
C THR A 83 10.33 -1.98 -3.25
N PRO A 84 9.39 -1.28 -2.60
CA PRO A 84 9.64 0.08 -2.11
C PRO A 84 10.92 0.19 -1.27
N TYR A 85 11.19 -0.82 -0.43
CA TYR A 85 12.45 -0.93 0.31
C TYR A 85 13.69 -0.93 -0.60
N GLN A 86 13.73 -1.79 -1.62
CA GLN A 86 14.86 -1.83 -2.57
C GLN A 86 15.05 -0.49 -3.29
N ARG A 87 13.96 0.18 -3.67
CA ARG A 87 14.03 1.49 -4.33
C ARG A 87 14.62 2.57 -3.41
N ILE A 88 14.31 2.52 -2.10
CA ILE A 88 14.90 3.46 -1.13
C ILE A 88 16.40 3.21 -0.96
N LEU A 89 16.84 1.94 -0.99
CA LEU A 89 18.28 1.64 -0.91
C LEU A 89 19.06 2.16 -2.14
N GLU A 90 18.43 2.13 -3.31
CA GLU A 90 19.00 2.64 -4.56
C GLU A 90 18.90 4.16 -4.74
N ALA A 91 18.08 4.83 -3.92
CA ALA A 91 17.85 6.26 -4.03
C ALA A 91 19.07 7.07 -3.54
N GLU A 92 19.58 7.99 -4.37
CA GLU A 92 20.77 8.80 -4.07
C GLU A 92 20.47 9.93 -3.08
N ASP A 93 19.23 10.41 -3.04
CA ASP A 93 18.75 11.49 -2.18
C ASP A 93 18.44 11.03 -0.74
N VAL A 94 18.50 9.72 -0.47
CA VAL A 94 18.25 9.16 0.85
C VAL A 94 19.56 8.93 1.59
N SER A 95 19.68 9.52 2.78
CA SER A 95 20.87 9.37 3.63
C SER A 95 21.15 7.90 4.00
N GLU A 96 22.43 7.57 4.14
CA GLU A 96 22.87 6.22 4.51
C GLU A 96 22.33 5.78 5.89
N GLY A 97 22.16 6.72 6.82
CA GLY A 97 21.56 6.44 8.13
C GLY A 97 20.13 5.90 8.05
N VAL A 98 19.34 6.36 7.06
CA VAL A 98 17.98 5.83 6.82
C VAL A 98 18.04 4.45 6.17
N LYS A 99 18.94 4.24 5.20
CA LYS A 99 19.15 2.95 4.54
C LYS A 99 19.57 1.87 5.54
N ASN A 100 20.49 2.19 6.45
CA ASN A 100 20.91 1.30 7.52
C ASN A 100 19.76 0.93 8.46
N LYS A 101 18.95 1.91 8.91
CA LYS A 101 17.77 1.64 9.75
C LYS A 101 16.78 0.69 9.08
N LEU A 102 16.48 0.91 7.80
CA LEU A 102 15.58 0.04 7.03
C LEU A 102 16.18 -1.36 6.84
N THR A 103 17.49 -1.45 6.66
CA THR A 103 18.20 -2.74 6.53
C THR A 103 18.14 -3.55 7.82
N GLU A 104 18.38 -2.92 8.97
CA GLU A 104 18.24 -3.57 10.27
C GLU A 104 16.80 -3.99 10.53
N GLN A 105 15.82 -3.14 10.19
CA GLN A 105 14.42 -3.52 10.28
C GLN A 105 14.11 -4.73 9.40
N TYR A 106 14.56 -4.74 8.14
CA TYR A 106 14.32 -5.83 7.20
C TYR A 106 14.85 -7.18 7.72
N LYS A 107 16.03 -7.20 8.35
CA LYS A 107 16.62 -8.42 8.94
C LYS A 107 15.74 -9.06 10.02
N LEU A 108 14.94 -8.27 10.72
CA LEU A 108 14.03 -8.73 11.77
C LEU A 108 12.67 -9.19 11.23
N LEU A 109 12.35 -8.91 9.97
CA LEU A 109 11.06 -9.25 9.37
C LEU A 109 11.07 -10.64 8.75
N SER A 110 9.97 -11.36 8.93
CA SER A 110 9.69 -12.63 8.24
C SER A 110 8.43 -12.50 7.40
N LEU A 111 8.58 -12.72 6.09
CA LEU A 111 7.48 -12.69 5.13
C LEU A 111 6.34 -13.64 5.54
N VAL A 112 6.71 -14.86 5.95
CA VAL A 112 5.75 -15.92 6.32
C VAL A 112 4.99 -15.53 7.58
N ASN A 113 5.68 -15.00 8.60
CA ASN A 113 5.05 -14.61 9.85
C ASN A 113 4.12 -13.40 9.64
N LEU A 114 4.56 -12.38 8.90
CA LEU A 114 3.71 -11.24 8.55
C LEU A 114 2.46 -11.69 7.79
N LYS A 115 2.60 -12.57 6.80
CA LYS A 115 1.46 -13.07 6.03
C LYS A 115 0.46 -13.82 6.90
N ARG A 116 0.94 -14.71 7.79
CA ARG A 116 0.09 -15.45 8.73
C ARG A 116 -0.68 -14.54 9.68
N GLN A 117 -0.01 -13.52 10.23
CA GLN A 117 -0.65 -12.55 11.14
C GLN A 117 -1.68 -11.70 10.40
N LEU A 118 -1.37 -11.23 9.20
CA LEU A 118 -2.32 -10.49 8.35
C LEU A 118 -3.55 -11.33 8.00
N ASP A 119 -3.39 -12.59 7.64
CA ASP A 119 -4.50 -13.49 7.34
C ASP A 119 -5.35 -13.80 8.58
N HIS A 120 -4.76 -13.80 9.76
CA HIS A 120 -5.49 -13.94 11.02
C HIS A 120 -6.34 -12.70 11.32
N LEU A 121 -5.73 -11.51 11.31
CA LEU A 121 -6.42 -10.23 11.56
C LEU A 121 -7.52 -9.97 10.52
N THR A 122 -7.26 -10.27 9.25
CA THR A 122 -8.25 -10.12 8.18
C THR A 122 -9.46 -11.02 8.41
N ARG A 123 -9.25 -12.29 8.82
CA ARG A 123 -10.36 -13.18 9.16
C ARG A 123 -11.17 -12.66 10.34
N GLN A 124 -10.52 -12.20 11.40
CA GLN A 124 -11.22 -11.60 12.55
C GLN A 124 -12.04 -10.39 12.13
N LEU A 125 -11.44 -9.48 11.38
CA LEU A 125 -12.10 -8.27 10.89
C LEU A 125 -13.33 -8.56 10.02
N LEU A 126 -13.31 -9.64 9.23
CA LEU A 126 -14.42 -10.01 8.36
C LEU A 126 -15.53 -10.78 9.08
N LEU A 127 -15.25 -11.37 10.24
CA LEU A 127 -16.19 -12.13 11.07
C LEU A 127 -16.93 -11.27 12.10
N VAL A 128 -16.39 -10.11 12.49
CA VAL A 128 -16.98 -9.15 13.45
C VAL A 128 -17.94 -8.17 12.77
#